data_AF-A0A9E7PMW0-F1
#
_entry.id   AF-A0A9E7PMW0-F1
#
_cell.length_a   1.000
_cell.length_b   1.000
_cell.length_c   1.000
_cell.angle_alpha   90.00
_cell.angle_beta   90.00
_cell.angle_gamma   90.00
#
_symmetry.space_group_name_H-M   'P 1'
#
loop_
_entity.id
_entity.type
_entity.pdbx_description
1 polymer ?
#
loop_
_entity_poly.entity_id
_entity_poly.type
_entity_poly.pdbx_seq_one_letter_code
_entity_poly.pdbx_strand_id
1 'polypeptide(L)'
;MTDGGYRNLSVASGLVECLPEKKETTERCRFCVHSRKFMVKGVWYDSPARTYCMACRTTEMPDYKNADAVLCDDLKKEGFRSFLNVIS
;
A
#
# COMPACT_ATOMS: atom_id res chain seq x y z
N MET A 1 8.46 17.12 -9.59
CA MET A 1 7.20 16.35 -9.56
C MET A 1 7.34 15.29 -10.64
N THR A 2 7.92 14.15 -10.31
CA THR A 2 8.15 13.06 -11.27
C THR A 2 6.84 12.30 -11.45
N ASP A 3 6.39 12.25 -12.71
CA ASP A 3 5.17 11.63 -13.22
C ASP A 3 5.26 10.10 -13.13
N GLY A 4 5.26 9.64 -11.89
CA GLY A 4 5.24 8.26 -11.50
C GLY A 4 3.84 7.90 -11.06
N GLY A 5 2.95 7.65 -12.02
CA GLY A 5 1.52 7.54 -11.77
C GLY A 5 1.17 6.60 -10.60
N TYR A 6 0.27 7.07 -9.74
CA TYR A 6 -0.28 6.22 -8.69
C TYR A 6 -1.16 5.12 -9.32
N ARG A 7 -1.03 3.88 -8.81
CA ARG A 7 -1.92 2.77 -9.16
C ARG A 7 -2.96 2.58 -8.08
N ASN A 8 -4.24 2.65 -8.46
CA ASN A 8 -5.34 2.28 -7.58
C ASN A 8 -5.70 0.81 -7.82
N LEU A 9 -5.37 -0.06 -6.86
CA LEU A 9 -5.58 -1.50 -6.96
C LEU A 9 -6.78 -1.89 -6.10
N SER A 10 -7.81 -2.48 -6.71
CA SER A 10 -8.98 -3.00 -5.98
C SER A 10 -8.60 -4.18 -5.10
N VAL A 11 -9.19 -4.25 -3.91
CA VAL A 11 -9.07 -5.40 -3.02
C VAL A 11 -10.28 -6.30 -3.22
N ALA A 12 -10.03 -7.59 -3.43
CA ALA A 12 -11.07 -8.61 -3.45
C ALA A 12 -10.75 -9.66 -2.40
N SER A 13 -11.64 -9.83 -1.41
CA SER A 13 -11.46 -10.79 -0.30
C SER A 13 -10.12 -10.63 0.43
N GLY A 14 -9.69 -9.39 0.70
CA GLY A 14 -8.42 -9.10 1.37
C GLY A 14 -7.16 -9.29 0.51
N LEU A 15 -7.32 -9.55 -0.79
CA LEU A 15 -6.22 -9.72 -1.75
C LEU A 15 -6.17 -8.58 -2.76
N VAL A 16 -4.96 -8.18 -3.10
CA VAL A 16 -4.63 -7.20 -4.12
C VAL A 16 -3.85 -7.89 -5.22
N GLU A 17 -4.29 -7.76 -6.47
CA GLU A 17 -3.48 -8.18 -7.63
C GLU A 17 -2.40 -7.12 -7.88
N CYS A 18 -1.24 -7.32 -7.23
CA CYS A 18 -0.15 -6.36 -7.27
C CYS A 18 0.57 -6.37 -8.63
N LEU A 19 0.78 -7.59 -9.17
CA LEU A 19 1.26 -7.87 -10.53
C LEU A 19 0.29 -8.87 -11.21
N PRO A 20 0.31 -8.99 -12.55
CA PRO A 20 -0.46 -10.03 -13.23
C PRO A 20 -0.16 -11.39 -12.58
N GLU A 21 -1.23 -12.09 -12.17
CA GLU A 21 -1.16 -13.43 -11.56
C GLU A 21 -0.46 -13.50 -10.18
N LYS A 22 -0.01 -12.36 -9.63
CA LYS A 22 0.60 -12.29 -8.29
C LYS A 22 -0.25 -11.46 -7.34
N LYS A 23 -0.90 -12.17 -6.43
CA LYS A 23 -1.74 -11.60 -5.38
C LYS A 23 -0.95 -11.42 -4.09
N GLU A 24 -1.20 -10.31 -3.41
CA GLU A 24 -0.65 -9.99 -2.10
C GLU A 24 -1.81 -9.71 -1.14
N THR A 25 -1.65 -10.06 0.14
CA THR A 25 -2.65 -9.72 1.15
C THR A 25 -2.56 -8.25 1.52
N THR A 26 -3.68 -7.63 1.87
CA THR A 26 -3.67 -6.26 2.42
C THR A 26 -2.82 -6.14 3.68
N GLU A 27 -2.71 -7.22 4.45
CA GLU A 27 -1.79 -7.32 5.59
C GLU A 27 -0.32 -7.19 5.16
N ARG A 28 0.09 -7.74 4.02
CA ARG A 28 1.44 -7.53 3.48
C ARG A 28 1.59 -6.10 2.97
N CYS A 29 0.58 -5.56 2.29
CA CYS A 29 0.60 -4.19 1.76
C CYS A 29 0.90 -3.13 2.84
N ARG A 30 0.53 -3.35 4.11
CA ARG A 30 0.83 -2.42 5.22
C ARG A 30 2.33 -2.27 5.50
N PHE A 31 3.14 -3.18 4.98
CA PHE A 31 4.60 -3.15 5.05
C PHE A 31 5.25 -2.78 3.73
N CYS A 32 4.48 -2.52 2.67
CA CYS A 32 5.06 -2.25 1.37
C CYS A 32 5.52 -0.80 1.26
N VAL A 33 6.75 -0.57 0.79
CA VAL A 33 7.29 0.79 0.53
C VAL A 33 6.44 1.58 -0.47
N HIS A 34 5.78 0.86 -1.39
CA HIS A 34 4.95 1.48 -2.41
C HIS A 34 3.53 1.78 -1.94
N SER A 35 3.07 1.17 -0.86
CA SER A 35 1.70 1.38 -0.37
C SER A 35 1.59 2.76 0.27
N ARG A 36 0.77 3.62 -0.33
CA ARG A 36 0.60 5.02 0.08
C ARG A 36 -0.64 5.23 0.91
N LYS A 37 -1.77 4.64 0.51
CA LYS A 37 -3.07 4.78 1.15
C LYS A 37 -3.91 3.51 1.04
N PHE A 38 -4.81 3.31 2.01
CA PHE A 38 -5.84 2.28 1.99
C PHE A 38 -7.21 2.95 1.92
N MET A 39 -8.08 2.47 1.05
CA MET A 39 -9.49 2.87 1.05
C MET A 39 -10.23 1.92 1.99
N VAL A 40 -10.97 2.45 2.96
CA VAL A 40 -11.84 1.68 3.85
C VAL A 40 -13.20 2.35 3.88
N LYS A 41 -14.24 1.61 3.47
CA LYS A 41 -15.63 2.11 3.36
C LYS A 41 -15.71 3.41 2.54
N GLY A 42 -14.97 3.46 1.43
CA GLY A 42 -14.91 4.63 0.54
C GLY A 42 -14.05 5.81 1.03
N VAL A 43 -13.42 5.72 2.20
CA VAL A 43 -12.55 6.78 2.75
C VAL A 43 -11.09 6.38 2.64
N TRP A 44 -10.23 7.30 2.19
CA TRP A 44 -8.79 7.07 2.06
C TRP A 44 -8.03 7.42 3.33
N TYR A 45 -7.28 6.46 3.84
CA TYR A 45 -6.38 6.59 5.00
C TYR A 45 -4.93 6.40 4.58
N ASP A 46 -4.01 7.06 5.26
CA ASP A 46 -2.59 6.86 4.99
C ASP A 46 -2.12 5.45 5.36
N SER A 47 -1.16 4.94 4.58
CA SER A 47 -0.63 3.60 4.77
C SER A 47 0.18 3.47 6.07
N PRO A 48 -0.01 2.38 6.84
CA PRO A 48 0.83 2.06 7.99
C PRO A 48 2.32 1.96 7.67
N ALA A 49 2.69 1.68 6.41
CA ALA A 49 4.08 1.63 5.96
C ALA A 49 4.81 2.96 6.19
N ARG A 50 4.07 4.07 6.31
CA ARG A 50 4.61 5.39 6.57
C ARG A 50 4.89 5.68 8.04
N THR A 51 4.56 4.79 8.97
CA THR A 51 4.78 5.01 10.42
C THR A 51 6.25 5.32 10.74
N TYR A 52 7.19 4.80 9.94
CA TYR A 52 8.64 5.02 10.08
C TYR A 52 9.20 6.09 9.14
N CYS A 53 8.36 6.73 8.32
CA CYS A 53 8.79 7.78 7.40
C CYS A 53 9.01 9.09 8.16
N MET A 54 10.23 9.64 8.14
CA MET A 54 10.55 10.90 8.84
C MET A 54 9.82 12.13 8.24
N ALA A 55 9.44 12.09 6.96
CA ALA A 55 8.81 13.21 6.27
C ALA A 55 7.28 13.14 6.19
N CYS A 56 6.70 11.93 6.27
CA CYS A 56 5.27 11.70 6.03
C CYS A 56 4.67 10.75 7.06
N ARG A 57 5.19 10.80 8.29
CA ARG A 57 4.78 9.94 9.40
C ARG A 57 3.27 10.03 9.63
N THR A 58 2.61 8.89 9.71
CA THR A 58 1.26 8.77 10.27
C THR A 58 1.28 7.82 11.45
N THR A 59 0.37 8.01 12.39
CA THR A 59 0.12 7.09 13.51
C THR A 59 -1.22 6.37 13.38
N GLU A 60 -1.98 6.69 12.32
CA GLU A 60 -3.26 6.07 12.05
C GLU A 60 -3.07 4.65 11.55
N MET A 61 -3.88 3.74 12.09
CA MET A 61 -3.94 2.35 11.66
C MET A 61 -5.33 2.09 11.08
N PRO A 62 -5.53 2.26 9.76
CA PRO A 62 -6.81 1.96 9.14
C PRO A 62 -7.14 0.47 9.25
N ASP A 63 -8.41 0.12 9.07
CA ASP A 63 -8.86 -1.28 8.95
C ASP A 63 -8.44 -1.86 7.59
N TYR A 64 -7.12 -2.02 7.40
CA TYR A 64 -6.52 -2.52 6.16
C TYR A 64 -6.98 -3.94 5.83
N LYS A 65 -7.45 -4.71 6.82
CA LYS A 65 -7.97 -6.07 6.60
C LYS A 65 -9.26 -6.05 5.77
N ASN A 66 -10.08 -5.02 5.95
CA ASN A 66 -11.33 -4.81 5.22
C ASN A 66 -11.22 -3.63 4.23
N ALA A 67 -10.01 -3.35 3.73
CA ALA A 67 -9.83 -2.30 2.73
C ALA A 67 -10.50 -2.67 1.40
N ASP A 68 -11.07 -1.67 0.74
CA ASP A 68 -11.69 -1.76 -0.58
C ASP A 68 -10.65 -1.62 -1.71
N ALA A 69 -9.59 -0.85 -1.44
CA ALA A 69 -8.53 -0.56 -2.40
C ALA A 69 -7.21 -0.16 -1.72
N VAL A 70 -6.11 -0.27 -2.47
CA VAL A 70 -4.80 0.20 -2.07
C VAL A 70 -4.24 1.11 -3.16
N LEU A 71 -3.77 2.29 -2.76
CA LEU A 71 -3.09 3.24 -3.65
C LEU A 71 -1.58 3.02 -3.54
N CYS A 72 -0.93 2.67 -4.66
CA CYS A 72 0.50 2.42 -4.75
C CYS A 72 1.22 3.47 -5.61
N ASP A 73 2.47 3.78 -5.32
CA ASP A 73 3.33 4.68 -6.13
C ASP A 73 4.42 3.95 -6.92
N ASP A 74 4.21 2.66 -7.21
CA ASP A 74 5.19 1.87 -7.93
C ASP A 74 5.17 2.17 -9.44
N LEU A 75 6.25 2.81 -9.88
CA LEU A 75 6.39 3.40 -11.22
C LEU A 75 6.21 2.41 -12.38
N LYS A 76 6.52 1.12 -12.15
CA LYS A 76 6.66 0.12 -13.21
C LYS A 76 6.07 -1.25 -12.87
N LYS A 77 5.03 -1.32 -12.02
CA LYS A 77 4.56 -2.63 -11.51
C LYS A 77 5.73 -3.37 -10.85
N GLU A 78 6.35 -2.74 -9.86
CA GLU A 78 7.56 -3.27 -9.22
C GLU A 78 7.25 -4.44 -8.27
N GLY A 79 5.97 -4.58 -7.90
CA GLY A 79 5.48 -5.62 -7.02
C GLY A 79 5.69 -5.28 -5.56
N PHE A 80 5.43 -6.26 -4.69
CA PHE A 80 5.60 -6.08 -3.25
C PHE A 80 7.08 -5.94 -2.86
N ARG A 81 7.39 -4.85 -2.16
CA ARG A 81 8.68 -4.60 -1.50
C ARG A 81 8.47 -4.21 -0.04
N SER A 82 8.90 -5.05 0.88
CA SER A 82 8.81 -4.79 2.33
C SER A 82 9.79 -3.69 2.75
N PHE A 83 9.32 -2.67 3.46
CA PHE A 83 10.21 -1.66 4.05
C PHE A 83 11.08 -2.27 5.16
N LEU A 84 10.64 -3.35 5.81
CA LEU A 84 11.40 -4.01 6.88
C LEU A 84 12.78 -4.51 6.40
N ASN A 85 12.90 -4.83 5.11
CA ASN A 85 14.18 -5.25 4.52
C ASN A 85 15.08 -4.07 4.11
N VAL A 86 14.56 -2.83 4.16
CA VAL A 86 15.27 -1.61 3.74
C VAL A 86 15.93 -0.90 4.93
N ILE A 87 15.46 -1.16 6.16
CA ILE A 87 16.00 -0.59 7.40
C ILE A 87 17.02 -1.54 8.07
N SER A 88 17.45 -2.60 7.38
CA SER A 88 18.48 -3.54 7.88
C SER A 88 19.89 -3.11 7.47
#